data_AF-A0A0L8VAH6-F1
#
_entry.id   AF-A0A0L8VAH6-F1
#
_cell.length_a   1.000
_cell.length_b   1.000
_cell.length_c   1.000
_cell.angle_alpha   90.00
_cell.angle_beta   90.00
_cell.angle_gamma   90.00
#
_symmetry.space_group_name_H-M   'P 1'
#
loop_
_entity.id
_entity.type
_entity.pdbx_description
1 polymer ?
#
loop_
_entity_poly.entity_id
_entity_poly.type
_entity_poly.pdbx_seq_one_letter_code
_entity_poly.pdbx_strand_id
1 'polypeptide(L)'
;MKAFQELFVKYGERLYEFSFSYLKESFVAEEIVQDVFLRIWEMKDDLDEDRSFKSFIYQMTVNKVFNHMKHQVVRQKYEKYILNFNHSFGDSPEAQLQLSELDARIRSLLEKIPEQQRNVFKLSRVEGLSNPEIAEQLGLSIRTVENQIYRTTKYLKEHLKGEYLFILFCLCQGILPFC
;
A
#
# COMPACT_ATOMS: atom_id res chain seq x y z
N MET A 1 -16.84 19.34 18.55
CA MET A 1 -15.40 19.52 18.87
C MET A 1 -14.98 18.94 20.22
N LYS A 2 -15.63 19.27 21.35
CA LYS A 2 -15.13 18.90 22.69
C LYS A 2 -14.91 17.39 22.91
N ALA A 3 -15.88 16.55 22.53
CA ALA A 3 -15.76 15.09 22.64
C ALA A 3 -14.59 14.51 21.81
N PHE A 4 -14.32 15.07 20.63
CA PHE A 4 -13.19 14.65 19.79
C PHE A 4 -11.83 15.06 20.39
N GLN A 5 -11.75 16.24 21.01
CA GLN A 5 -10.55 16.65 21.75
C GLN A 5 -10.30 15.75 22.96
N GLU A 6 -11.34 15.41 23.73
CA GLU A 6 -11.23 14.47 24.85
C GLU A 6 -10.77 13.09 24.39
N LEU A 7 -11.23 12.65 23.21
CA LEU A 7 -10.78 11.42 22.59
C LEU A 7 -9.31 11.47 22.19
N PHE A 8 -8.87 12.58 21.58
CA PHE A 8 -7.47 12.79 21.21
C PHE A 8 -6.56 12.79 22.43
N VAL A 9 -6.93 13.51 23.50
CA VAL A 9 -6.20 13.49 24.77
C VAL A 9 -6.14 12.08 25.37
N LYS A 10 -7.21 11.30 25.24
CA LYS A 10 -7.28 9.94 25.82
C LYS A 10 -6.42 8.90 25.10
N TYR A 11 -6.29 8.99 23.77
CA TYR A 11 -5.64 7.95 22.97
C TYR A 11 -4.41 8.42 22.19
N GLY A 12 -4.30 9.71 21.84
CA GLY A 12 -3.28 10.23 20.93
C GLY A 12 -1.86 9.84 21.31
N GLU A 13 -1.46 10.12 22.56
CA GLU A 13 -0.13 9.77 23.07
C GLU A 13 0.13 8.26 23.04
N ARG A 14 -0.84 7.44 23.45
CA ARG A 14 -0.70 5.97 23.47
C ARG A 14 -0.59 5.37 22.07
N LEU A 15 -1.32 5.92 21.11
CA LEU A 15 -1.24 5.49 19.71
C LEU A 15 0.08 5.95 19.07
N TYR A 16 0.57 7.14 19.44
CA TYR A 16 1.89 7.61 19.04
C TYR A 16 2.99 6.69 19.58
N GLU A 17 3.00 6.42 20.89
CA GLU A 17 3.98 5.52 21.52
C GLU A 17 3.93 4.12 20.90
N PHE A 18 2.73 3.60 20.66
CA PHE A 18 2.55 2.34 19.96
C PHE A 18 3.20 2.40 18.57
N SER A 19 2.78 3.32 17.71
CA SER A 19 3.30 3.45 16.34
C SER A 19 4.82 3.67 16.33
N PHE A 20 5.34 4.55 17.19
CA PHE A 20 6.76 4.82 17.32
C PHE A 20 7.53 3.58 17.79
N SER A 21 6.97 2.76 18.68
CA SER A 21 7.63 1.54 19.17
C SER A 21 7.93 0.54 18.04
N TYR A 22 7.11 0.50 16.99
CA TYR A 22 7.30 -0.36 15.82
C TYR A 22 8.11 0.33 14.71
N LEU A 23 7.79 1.59 14.40
CA LEU A 23 8.33 2.30 13.23
C LEU A 23 9.68 2.95 13.50
N LYS A 24 9.95 3.33 14.74
CA LYS A 24 11.15 4.08 15.17
C LYS A 24 11.36 5.41 14.42
N GLU A 25 10.31 5.94 13.80
CA GLU A 25 10.30 7.20 13.07
C GLU A 25 9.20 8.10 13.64
N SER A 26 9.59 9.22 14.25
CA SER A 26 8.65 10.12 14.94
C SER A 26 7.64 10.73 13.98
N PHE A 27 8.10 11.25 12.85
CA PHE A 27 7.25 11.88 11.84
C PHE A 27 6.17 10.92 11.32
N VAL A 28 6.54 9.69 10.99
CA VAL A 28 5.59 8.68 10.51
C VAL A 28 4.61 8.26 11.62
N ALA A 29 5.08 8.14 12.85
CA ALA A 29 4.20 7.85 13.98
C ALA A 29 3.16 8.95 14.21
N GLU A 30 3.55 10.23 14.09
CA GLU A 30 2.64 11.38 14.15
C GLU A 30 1.62 11.36 13.01
N GLU A 31 2.07 11.12 11.77
CA GLU A 31 1.23 11.03 10.58
C GLU A 31 0.16 9.94 10.74
N ILE A 32 0.54 8.75 11.20
CA ILE A 32 -0.41 7.65 11.44
C ILE A 32 -1.46 8.04 12.47
N VAL A 33 -1.06 8.71 13.56
CA VAL A 33 -2.02 9.16 14.57
C VAL A 33 -2.99 10.18 13.97
N GLN A 34 -2.48 11.17 13.23
CA GLN A 34 -3.32 12.17 12.56
C GLN A 34 -4.33 11.51 11.61
N ASP A 35 -3.87 10.60 10.77
CA ASP A 35 -4.71 9.85 9.84
C ASP A 35 -5.80 9.03 10.54
N VAL A 36 -5.47 8.36 11.64
CA VAL A 36 -6.43 7.58 12.42
C VAL A 36 -7.54 8.49 12.97
N PHE A 37 -7.16 9.63 13.56
CA PHE A 37 -8.12 10.59 14.09
C PHE A 37 -8.94 11.28 13.01
N LEU A 38 -8.34 11.59 11.86
CA LEU A 38 -9.06 12.13 10.71
C LEU A 38 -10.13 11.15 10.22
N ARG A 39 -9.77 9.87 10.08
CA ARG A 39 -10.72 8.84 9.64
C ARG A 39 -11.85 8.63 10.65
N ILE A 40 -11.55 8.68 11.96
CA ILE A 40 -12.58 8.66 13.01
C ILE A 40 -13.53 9.86 12.87
N TRP A 41 -13.00 11.05 12.56
CA TRP A 41 -13.82 12.25 12.38
C TRP A 41 -14.76 12.12 11.18
N GLU A 42 -14.27 11.55 10.08
CA GLU A 42 -15.05 11.28 8.86
C GLU A 42 -16.17 10.27 9.11
N MET A 43 -15.89 9.19 9.83
CA MET A 43 -16.82 8.08 10.04
C MET A 43 -17.63 8.17 11.35
N LYS A 44 -17.52 9.27 12.10
CA LYS A 44 -18.11 9.42 13.45
C LYS A 44 -19.61 9.11 13.52
N ASP A 45 -20.34 9.31 12.42
CA ASP A 45 -21.78 9.12 12.32
C ASP A 45 -22.16 7.65 12.02
N ASP A 46 -21.20 6.83 11.59
CA ASP A 46 -21.35 5.41 11.23
C ASP A 46 -20.68 4.46 12.25
N LEU A 47 -20.24 4.99 13.39
CA LEU A 47 -19.59 4.18 14.42
C LEU A 47 -20.59 3.26 15.10
N ASP A 48 -20.30 1.96 15.04
CA ASP A 48 -21.07 0.90 15.70
C ASP A 48 -20.92 1.00 17.24
N GLU A 49 -21.98 1.44 17.92
CA GLU A 49 -22.02 1.62 19.37
C GLU A 49 -21.87 0.29 20.15
N ASP A 50 -22.19 -0.85 19.52
CA ASP A 50 -22.07 -2.17 20.14
C ASP A 50 -20.62 -2.68 20.18
N ARG A 51 -19.69 -1.97 19.51
CA ARG A 51 -18.26 -2.33 19.48
C ARG A 51 -17.42 -1.48 20.42
N SER A 52 -16.41 -2.11 21.00
CA SER A 52 -15.39 -1.43 21.79
C SER A 52 -14.63 -0.42 20.92
N PHE A 53 -14.89 0.87 21.14
CA PHE A 53 -14.17 1.97 20.50
C PHE A 53 -12.65 1.85 20.66
N LYS A 54 -12.20 1.42 21.86
CA LYS A 54 -10.78 1.16 22.13
C LYS A 54 -10.22 0.10 21.18
N SER A 55 -10.93 -1.02 21.01
CA SER A 55 -10.47 -2.08 20.11
C SER A 55 -10.42 -1.60 18.67
N PHE A 56 -11.42 -0.81 18.26
CA PHE A 56 -11.52 -0.24 16.93
C PHE A 56 -10.35 0.69 16.59
N ILE A 57 -10.08 1.70 17.44
CA ILE A 57 -9.02 2.68 17.19
C ILE A 57 -7.62 2.04 17.18
N TYR A 58 -7.39 1.06 18.05
CA TYR A 58 -6.14 0.29 18.04
C TYR A 58 -6.02 -0.57 16.79
N GLN A 59 -7.09 -1.23 16.34
CA GLN A 59 -7.05 -2.03 15.11
C GLN A 59 -6.71 -1.17 13.89
N MET A 60 -7.29 0.03 13.77
CA MET A 60 -6.96 0.97 12.70
C MET A 60 -5.49 1.37 12.72
N THR A 61 -4.97 1.70 13.92
CA THR A 61 -3.57 2.09 14.12
C THR A 61 -2.63 0.94 13.75
N VAL A 62 -2.91 -0.27 14.24
CA VAL A 62 -2.17 -1.49 13.94
C VAL A 62 -2.11 -1.74 12.43
N ASN A 63 -3.25 -1.62 11.74
CA ASN A 63 -3.31 -1.81 10.29
C ASN A 63 -2.43 -0.79 9.55
N LYS A 64 -2.47 0.48 9.94
CA LYS A 64 -1.63 1.52 9.33
C LYS A 64 -0.13 1.30 9.59
N VAL A 65 0.25 0.95 10.82
CA VAL A 65 1.63 0.60 11.17
C VAL A 65 2.13 -0.56 10.31
N PHE A 66 1.37 -1.65 10.22
CA PHE A 66 1.77 -2.81 9.43
C PHE A 66 1.79 -2.53 7.93
N ASN A 67 0.86 -1.74 7.41
CA ASN A 67 0.89 -1.30 6.01
C ASN A 67 2.15 -0.48 5.74
N HIS A 68 2.49 0.49 6.61
CA HIS A 68 3.72 1.28 6.47
C HIS A 68 4.98 0.40 6.52
N MET A 69 5.08 -0.51 7.48
CA MET A 69 6.21 -1.44 7.57
C MET A 69 6.33 -2.33 6.33
N LYS A 70 5.21 -2.80 5.79
CA LYS A 70 5.19 -3.57 4.54
C LYS A 70 5.75 -2.75 3.38
N HIS A 71 5.38 -1.47 3.29
CA HIS A 71 5.94 -0.53 2.30
C HIS A 71 7.42 -0.27 2.50
N GLN A 72 7.89 -0.12 3.74
CA GLN A 72 9.32 0.00 4.01
C GLN A 72 10.10 -1.25 3.61
N VAL A 73 9.63 -2.45 3.96
CA VAL A 73 10.31 -3.70 3.59
C VAL A 73 10.39 -3.82 2.08
N VAL A 74 9.32 -3.47 1.39
CA VAL A 74 9.25 -3.39 -0.06
C VAL A 74 10.27 -2.39 -0.62
N ARG A 75 10.30 -1.17 -0.09
CA ARG A 75 11.22 -0.11 -0.50
C ARG A 75 12.67 -0.45 -0.22
N GLN A 76 12.98 -1.05 0.93
CA GLN A 76 14.32 -1.49 1.28
C GLN A 76 14.78 -2.67 0.41
N LYS A 77 13.86 -3.58 0.07
CA LYS A 77 14.15 -4.65 -0.91
C LYS A 77 14.40 -4.07 -2.30
N TYR A 78 13.65 -3.05 -2.69
CA TYR A 78 13.88 -2.29 -3.92
C TYR A 78 15.23 -1.58 -3.90
N GLU A 79 15.53 -0.82 -2.86
CA GLU A 79 16.80 -0.11 -2.70
C GLU A 79 17.97 -1.09 -2.68
N LYS A 80 17.88 -2.21 -1.95
CA LYS A 80 18.90 -3.27 -2.02
C LYS A 80 18.97 -3.93 -3.39
N TYR A 81 17.85 -4.14 -4.07
CA TYR A 81 17.86 -4.68 -5.42
C TYR A 81 18.51 -3.72 -6.39
N ILE A 82 18.16 -2.44 -6.39
CA ILE A 82 18.84 -1.40 -7.19
C ILE A 82 20.30 -1.30 -6.82
N LEU A 83 20.67 -1.30 -5.55
CA LEU A 83 22.07 -1.23 -5.13
C LEU A 83 22.84 -2.48 -5.59
N ASN A 84 22.26 -3.67 -5.49
CA ASN A 84 22.87 -4.92 -5.93
C ASN A 84 22.87 -5.06 -7.47
N PHE A 85 21.83 -4.56 -8.13
CA PHE A 85 21.70 -4.48 -9.58
C PHE A 85 22.71 -3.48 -10.13
N ASN A 86 22.85 -2.29 -9.54
CA ASN A 86 23.89 -1.32 -9.85
C ASN A 86 25.30 -1.83 -9.47
N HIS A 87 25.44 -2.76 -8.51
CA HIS A 87 26.74 -3.39 -8.24
C HIS A 87 27.07 -4.55 -9.19
N SER A 88 26.07 -5.22 -9.77
CA SER A 88 26.27 -6.37 -10.69
C SER A 88 26.17 -5.99 -12.18
N PHE A 89 25.45 -4.91 -12.47
CA PHE A 89 25.19 -4.25 -13.75
C PHE A 89 25.37 -2.74 -13.53
N GLY A 90 26.59 -2.30 -13.22
CA GLY A 90 26.86 -0.87 -13.03
C GLY A 90 26.45 -0.03 -14.24
N ASP A 91 25.69 1.04 -14.00
CA ASP A 91 25.53 2.24 -14.84
C ASP A 91 25.48 2.02 -16.37
N SER A 92 24.92 0.90 -16.82
CA SER A 92 24.83 0.58 -18.24
C SER A 92 23.54 1.19 -18.80
N PRO A 93 23.64 2.05 -19.84
CA PRO A 93 22.46 2.61 -20.53
C PRO A 93 21.47 1.54 -20.99
N GLU A 94 21.96 0.34 -21.31
CA GLU A 94 21.17 -0.81 -21.74
C GLU A 94 20.22 -1.31 -20.64
N ALA A 95 20.68 -1.35 -19.39
CA ALA A 95 19.85 -1.80 -18.26
C ALA A 95 18.76 -0.79 -17.91
N GLN A 96 19.07 0.52 -17.99
CA GLN A 96 18.08 1.59 -17.83
C GLN A 96 17.05 1.56 -18.96
N LEU A 97 17.50 1.34 -20.20
CA LEU A 97 16.63 1.18 -21.36
C LEU A 97 15.66 0.00 -21.17
N GLN A 98 16.17 -1.17 -20.74
CA GLN A 98 15.35 -2.35 -20.48
C GLN A 98 14.27 -2.11 -19.41
N LEU A 99 14.59 -1.36 -18.35
CA LEU A 99 13.61 -0.98 -17.33
C LEU A 99 12.54 -0.03 -17.90
N SER A 100 12.94 0.95 -18.71
CA SER A 100 12.00 1.89 -19.33
C SER A 100 11.06 1.21 -20.34
N GLU A 101 11.58 0.27 -21.13
CA GLU A 101 10.80 -0.53 -22.08
C GLU A 101 9.80 -1.43 -21.35
N LEU A 102 10.21 -2.01 -20.21
CA LEU A 102 9.32 -2.80 -19.38
C LEU A 102 8.19 -1.95 -18.79
N ASP A 103 8.50 -0.77 -18.23
CA ASP A 103 7.48 0.11 -17.65
C ASP A 103 6.46 0.54 -18.71
N ALA A 104 6.93 0.97 -19.88
CA ALA A 104 6.08 1.30 -21.02
C ALA A 104 5.19 0.11 -21.44
N ARG A 105 5.75 -1.10 -21.45
CA ARG A 105 5.00 -2.32 -21.78
C ARG A 105 3.95 -2.65 -20.73
N ILE A 106 4.24 -2.50 -19.45
CA ILE A 106 3.25 -2.74 -18.39
C ILE A 106 2.14 -1.70 -18.47
N ARG A 107 2.45 -0.41 -18.67
CA ARG A 107 1.43 0.63 -18.86
C ARG A 107 0.50 0.29 -20.03
N SER A 108 1.05 -0.11 -21.17
CA SER A 108 0.27 -0.54 -22.33
C SER A 108 -0.62 -1.77 -22.04
N LEU A 109 -0.16 -2.72 -21.22
CA LEU A 109 -0.96 -3.87 -20.81
C LEU A 109 -2.07 -3.47 -19.82
N LEU A 110 -1.78 -2.58 -18.87
CA LEU A 110 -2.76 -2.04 -17.95
C LEU A 110 -3.85 -1.24 -18.70
N GLU A 111 -3.52 -0.60 -19.82
CA GLU A 111 -4.51 0.06 -20.67
C GLU A 111 -5.52 -0.89 -21.31
N LYS A 112 -5.16 -2.17 -21.49
CA LYS A 112 -6.00 -3.20 -22.12
C LYS A 112 -6.96 -3.90 -21.16
N ILE A 113 -6.81 -3.68 -19.85
CA ILE A 113 -7.75 -4.23 -18.85
C ILE A 113 -8.82 -3.19 -18.48
N PRO A 114 -10.01 -3.63 -18.03
CA PRO A 114 -11.08 -2.76 -17.57
C PRO A 114 -10.61 -1.73 -16.54
N GLU A 115 -11.15 -0.52 -16.63
CA GLU A 115 -10.76 0.62 -15.78
C GLU A 115 -10.86 0.31 -14.29
N GLN A 116 -11.96 -0.30 -13.84
CA GLN A 116 -12.14 -0.66 -12.44
C GLN A 116 -11.06 -1.62 -11.95
N GLN A 117 -10.68 -2.58 -12.79
CA GLN A 117 -9.63 -3.57 -12.50
C GLN A 117 -8.24 -2.91 -12.44
N ARG A 118 -7.99 -1.90 -13.29
CA ARG A 118 -6.78 -1.08 -13.26
C ARG A 118 -6.70 -0.23 -11.99
N ASN A 119 -7.81 0.40 -11.60
CA ASN A 119 -7.90 1.22 -10.39
C ASN A 119 -7.64 0.38 -9.14
N VAL A 120 -8.25 -0.81 -9.02
CA VAL A 120 -7.95 -1.73 -7.92
C VAL A 120 -6.46 -2.12 -7.87
N PHE A 121 -5.86 -2.40 -9.03
CA PHE A 121 -4.44 -2.75 -9.08
C PHE A 121 -3.55 -1.58 -8.67
N LYS A 122 -3.86 -0.36 -9.12
CA LYS A 122 -3.13 0.87 -8.75
C LYS A 122 -3.23 1.14 -7.25
N LEU A 123 -4.43 1.13 -6.67
CA LEU A 123 -4.64 1.33 -5.24
C LEU A 123 -3.87 0.30 -4.40
N SER A 124 -3.79 -0.95 -4.87
CA SER A 124 -3.07 -2.01 -4.15
C SER A 124 -1.55 -1.95 -4.29
N ARG A 125 -1.03 -1.52 -5.45
CA ARG A 125 0.40 -1.64 -5.78
C ARG A 125 1.16 -0.33 -5.71
N VAL A 126 0.50 0.79 -6.02
CA VAL A 126 1.09 2.13 -6.00
C VAL A 126 0.76 2.81 -4.68
N GLU A 127 -0.51 2.84 -4.31
CA GLU A 127 -0.96 3.50 -3.07
C GLU A 127 -0.91 2.55 -1.87
N GLY A 128 -0.75 1.25 -2.14
CA GLY A 128 -0.40 0.30 -1.11
C GLY A 128 -1.52 -0.04 -0.12
N LEU A 129 -2.76 0.22 -0.50
CA LEU A 129 -3.94 -0.06 0.31
C LEU A 129 -4.17 -1.57 0.44
N SER A 130 -4.67 -1.97 1.60
CA SER A 130 -5.13 -3.33 1.85
C SER A 130 -6.43 -3.62 1.09
N ASN A 131 -6.71 -4.89 0.82
CA ASN A 131 -7.94 -5.28 0.11
C ASN A 131 -9.22 -4.76 0.80
N PRO A 132 -9.33 -4.75 2.15
CA PRO A 132 -10.45 -4.11 2.84
C PRO A 132 -10.55 -2.60 2.60
N GLU A 133 -9.43 -1.87 2.62
CA GLU A 133 -9.42 -0.42 2.37
C GLU A 133 -9.86 -0.10 0.94
N ILE A 134 -9.40 -0.88 -0.04
CA ILE A 134 -9.82 -0.73 -1.44
C ILE A 134 -11.30 -1.06 -1.61
N ALA A 135 -11.78 -2.10 -0.93
CA ALA A 135 -13.17 -2.53 -0.97
C ALA A 135 -14.10 -1.42 -0.43
N GLU A 136 -13.75 -0.83 0.70
CA GLU A 136 -14.44 0.31 1.28
C GLU A 136 -14.42 1.53 0.34
N GLN A 137 -13.24 1.92 -0.15
CA GLN A 137 -13.06 3.10 -0.99
C GLN A 137 -13.81 3.02 -2.33
N LEU A 138 -13.95 1.83 -2.92
CA LEU A 138 -14.59 1.64 -4.21
C LEU A 138 -16.02 1.10 -4.12
N GLY A 139 -16.56 0.89 -2.91
CA GLY A 139 -17.88 0.27 -2.71
C GLY A 139 -17.96 -1.16 -3.27
N LEU A 140 -16.86 -1.91 -3.17
CA LEU A 140 -16.74 -3.29 -3.66
C LEU A 140 -16.72 -4.30 -2.51
N SER A 141 -17.01 -5.57 -2.80
CA SER A 141 -16.71 -6.64 -1.85
C SER A 141 -15.20 -6.92 -1.80
N ILE A 142 -14.67 -7.31 -0.65
CA ILE A 142 -13.26 -7.73 -0.50
C ILE A 142 -12.90 -8.82 -1.50
N ARG A 143 -13.81 -9.79 -1.71
CA ARG A 143 -13.65 -10.87 -2.70
C ARG A 143 -13.57 -10.34 -4.13
N THR A 144 -14.31 -9.27 -4.46
CA THR A 144 -14.22 -8.61 -5.77
C THR A 144 -12.83 -7.99 -5.95
N VAL A 145 -12.32 -7.30 -4.94
CA VAL A 145 -10.96 -6.70 -4.96
C VAL A 145 -9.90 -7.78 -5.15
N GLU A 146 -9.95 -8.86 -4.37
CA GLU A 146 -9.04 -10.01 -4.50
C GLU A 146 -9.05 -10.62 -5.90
N ASN A 147 -10.25 -10.85 -6.45
CA ASN A 147 -10.42 -11.38 -7.79
C ASN A 147 -9.86 -10.45 -8.86
N GLN A 148 -10.08 -9.14 -8.73
CA GLN A 148 -9.54 -8.16 -9.68
C GLN A 148 -8.00 -8.14 -9.63
N ILE A 149 -7.40 -8.13 -8.43
CA ILE A 149 -5.94 -8.21 -8.26
C ILE A 149 -5.38 -9.49 -8.88
N TYR A 150 -6.02 -10.64 -8.60
CA TYR A 150 -5.62 -11.94 -9.15
C TYR A 150 -5.67 -11.94 -10.68
N ARG A 151 -6.79 -11.50 -11.27
CA ARG A 151 -6.96 -11.46 -12.73
C ARG A 151 -5.96 -10.52 -13.39
N THR A 152 -5.67 -9.36 -12.78
CA THR A 152 -4.66 -8.43 -13.32
C THR A 152 -3.27 -9.04 -13.29
N THR A 153 -2.92 -9.64 -12.15
CA THR A 153 -1.63 -10.30 -11.97
C THR A 153 -1.45 -11.44 -12.97
N LYS A 154 -2.48 -12.26 -13.17
CA LYS A 154 -2.48 -13.35 -14.15
C LYS A 154 -2.32 -12.81 -15.57
N TYR A 155 -3.09 -11.79 -15.95
CA TYR A 155 -3.01 -11.15 -17.27
C TYR A 155 -1.60 -10.63 -17.56
N LEU A 156 -1.00 -9.89 -16.61
CA LEU A 156 0.36 -9.38 -16.76
C LEU A 156 1.39 -10.51 -16.90
N LYS A 157 1.26 -11.60 -16.13
CA LYS A 157 2.15 -12.78 -16.23
C LYS A 157 2.09 -13.44 -17.61
N GLU A 158 0.91 -13.52 -18.21
CA GLU A 158 0.72 -14.16 -19.51
C GLU A 158 1.29 -13.33 -20.68
N HIS A 159 1.36 -12.01 -20.51
CA HIS A 159 1.74 -11.08 -21.60
C HIS A 159 3.17 -10.53 -21.47
N LEU A 160 3.85 -10.84 -20.37
CA LEU A 160 5.26 -10.52 -20.11
C LEU A 160 6.12 -11.78 -20.26
N LYS A 161 7.25 -11.67 -20.99
CA LYS A 161 8.21 -12.78 -21.21
C LYS A 161 9.01 -13.09 -19.93
N GLY A 162 9.60 -14.28 -19.84
CA GLY A 162 10.23 -14.85 -18.63
C GLY A 162 11.14 -13.92 -17.82
N GLU A 163 11.99 -13.12 -18.46
CA GLU A 163 12.88 -12.15 -17.77
C GLU A 163 12.10 -11.06 -17.01
N TYR A 164 10.92 -10.71 -17.51
CA TYR A 164 10.00 -9.74 -16.90
C TYR A 164 9.05 -10.36 -15.87
N LEU A 165 8.92 -11.68 -15.83
CA LEU A 165 8.09 -12.40 -14.85
C LEU A 165 8.69 -12.31 -13.44
N PHE A 166 10.02 -12.30 -13.32
CA PHE A 166 10.71 -12.05 -12.06
C PHE A 166 10.46 -10.62 -11.57
N ILE A 167 10.51 -9.64 -12.47
CA ILE A 167 10.27 -8.23 -12.18
C ILE A 167 8.79 -7.98 -11.82
N LEU A 168 7.86 -8.64 -12.52
CA LEU A 168 6.44 -8.62 -12.19
C LEU A 168 6.15 -9.29 -10.83
N PHE A 169 6.88 -10.36 -10.49
CA PHE A 169 6.80 -10.98 -9.17
C PHE A 169 7.24 -9.99 -8.08
N CYS A 170 8.32 -9.24 -8.32
CA CYS A 170 8.74 -8.14 -7.47
C CYS A 170 7.65 -7.07 -7.34
N LEU A 171 7.11 -6.55 -8.46
CA LEU A 171 5.99 -5.59 -8.47
C LEU A 171 4.77 -6.10 -7.69
N CYS A 172 4.41 -7.38 -7.84
CA CYS A 172 3.26 -7.97 -7.15
C CYS A 172 3.46 -8.15 -5.64
N GLN A 173 4.71 -8.26 -5.20
CA GLN A 173 5.11 -8.21 -3.79
C GLN A 173 5.23 -6.76 -3.27
N GLY A 174 5.00 -5.77 -4.13
CA GLY A 174 5.19 -4.33 -3.88
C GLY A 174 6.58 -3.81 -4.22
N ILE A 175 7.56 -4.66 -4.51
CA ILE A 175 9.02 -4.41 -4.56
C ILE A 175 9.46 -3.41 -5.66
N LEU A 176 8.58 -2.88 -6.49
CA LEU A 176 8.93 -1.88 -7.51
C LEU A 176 7.85 -0.78 -7.56
N PRO A 177 8.22 0.50 -7.51
CA PRO A 177 7.29 1.59 -7.76
C PRO A 177 7.04 1.71 -9.27
N PHE A 178 5.77 1.79 -9.68
CA PHE A 178 5.44 2.39 -10.98
C PHE A 178 5.72 3.89 -10.84
N CYS A 179 6.71 4.36 -11.60
CA CYS A 179 7.06 5.78 -11.66
C CYS A 179 5.95 6.56 -12.39
#